data_AF-A0AAW5FLS1-F1
#
_entry.id   AF-A0AAW5FLS1-F1
#
_cell.length_a   1.000
_cell.length_b   1.000
_cell.length_c   1.000
_cell.angle_alpha   90.00
_cell.angle_beta   90.00
_cell.angle_gamma   90.00
#
_symmetry.space_group_name_H-M   'P 1'
#
loop_
_entity.id
_entity.type
_entity.pdbx_description
1 polymer ?
#
loop_
_entity_poly.entity_id
_entity_poly.type
_entity_poly.pdbx_seq_one_letter_code
_entity_poly.pdbx_strand_id
1 'polypeptide(L)'
;MSNWIDSGGEKPRLYSVRPTICETRQRRIGGAACWRTVASLACVLALIALAAPFGHARDRGQFVNANAELKAWFDGLRSGKGPCCSDADGSALSDTDWDSKDGHYRVRVPRYGYVIDGRPQELVWVEVPEEAVISEPSRVGRTMVWPIYGYMGVAVRCFMPGSMT
;
A
#
# COMPACT_ATOMS: atom_id res chain seq x y z
N MET A 1 -16.81 78.57 -19.47
CA MET A 1 -16.12 79.46 -20.43
C MET A 1 -15.02 80.18 -19.66
N SER A 2 -13.83 80.27 -20.26
CA SER A 2 -12.58 80.91 -19.78
C SER A 2 -11.86 80.04 -18.73
N ASN A 3 -10.86 79.20 -19.01
CA ASN A 3 -9.65 79.24 -19.84
C ASN A 3 -8.71 80.44 -19.64
N TRP A 4 -7.50 80.09 -19.15
CA TRP A 4 -6.17 80.65 -19.46
C TRP A 4 -5.83 82.06 -18.91
N ILE A 5 -4.60 82.44 -18.55
CA ILE A 5 -3.28 81.86 -18.21
C ILE A 5 -2.43 83.06 -17.71
N ASP A 6 -1.29 82.77 -17.06
CA ASP A 6 -0.13 83.65 -16.86
C ASP A 6 -0.22 84.73 -15.75
N SER A 7 0.81 85.04 -14.97
CA SER A 7 2.25 84.75 -15.07
C SER A 7 2.95 85.15 -13.77
N GLY A 8 4.18 84.68 -13.55
CA GLY A 8 5.19 85.43 -12.77
C GLY A 8 5.50 84.90 -11.38
N GLY A 9 6.48 84.00 -11.29
CA GLY A 9 7.04 83.52 -10.03
C GLY A 9 8.12 84.41 -9.42
N GLU A 10 8.49 84.13 -8.16
CA GLU A 10 9.76 84.59 -7.60
C GLU A 10 10.36 83.62 -6.56
N LYS A 11 11.44 82.96 -7.01
CA LYS A 11 12.72 82.63 -6.33
C LYS A 11 12.82 81.54 -5.24
N PRO A 12 14.00 80.87 -5.15
CA PRO A 12 14.09 79.42 -5.03
C PRO A 12 14.64 78.96 -3.67
N ARG A 13 14.30 77.73 -3.25
CA ARG A 13 15.14 77.00 -2.28
C ARG A 13 16.11 76.09 -3.04
N LEU A 14 17.38 76.28 -2.72
CA LEU A 14 18.54 75.63 -3.31
C LEU A 14 18.51 74.10 -3.13
N TYR A 15 18.50 73.44 -4.28
CA TYR A 15 19.27 72.26 -4.68
C TYR A 15 20.10 71.55 -3.60
N SER A 16 19.76 70.28 -3.34
CA SER A 16 20.75 69.24 -3.08
C SER A 16 20.54 68.08 -4.07
N VAL A 17 21.38 68.08 -5.10
CA VAL A 17 21.92 66.95 -5.88
C VAL A 17 21.36 65.55 -5.57
N ARG A 18 20.79 64.90 -6.59
CA ARG A 18 20.56 63.43 -6.66
C ARG A 18 21.89 62.66 -6.57
N PRO A 19 21.84 61.39 -6.14
CA PRO A 19 21.97 60.38 -7.19
C PRO A 19 20.79 59.42 -7.19
N THR A 20 20.25 59.24 -8.38
CA THR A 20 19.58 58.04 -8.82
C THR A 20 20.39 56.81 -8.42
N ILE A 21 19.90 56.07 -7.42
CA ILE A 21 20.12 54.64 -7.38
C ILE A 21 18.78 54.03 -7.74
N CYS A 22 18.62 53.69 -9.02
CA CYS A 22 17.80 52.54 -9.37
C CYS A 22 18.44 51.35 -8.65
N GLU A 23 18.03 51.09 -7.41
CA GLU A 23 18.15 49.73 -6.91
C GLU A 23 17.16 48.93 -7.74
N THR A 24 17.69 48.35 -8.81
CA THR A 24 17.29 47.01 -9.22
C THR A 24 17.33 46.19 -7.93
N ARG A 25 16.22 46.13 -7.20
CA ARG A 25 16.03 45.14 -6.14
C ARG A 25 15.89 43.82 -6.85
N GLN A 26 17.02 43.35 -7.33
CA GLN A 26 17.28 41.98 -7.69
C GLN A 26 16.95 41.24 -6.40
N ARG A 27 15.73 40.73 -6.36
CA ARG A 27 15.23 39.86 -5.31
C ARG A 27 16.14 38.63 -5.42
N ARG A 28 17.32 38.70 -4.80
CA ARG A 28 18.14 37.53 -4.50
C ARG A 28 17.24 36.71 -3.62
N ILE A 29 16.55 35.76 -4.25
CA ILE A 29 16.02 34.59 -3.56
C ILE A 29 17.24 34.02 -2.86
N GLY A 30 17.37 34.33 -1.56
CA GLY A 30 18.57 34.07 -0.81
C GLY A 30 18.88 32.58 -0.92
N GLY A 31 20.13 32.26 -1.26
CA GLY A 31 20.60 30.88 -1.42
C GLY A 31 20.22 29.98 -0.25
N ALA A 32 20.05 30.54 0.96
CA ALA A 32 19.57 29.82 2.14
C ALA A 32 18.16 29.22 2.00
N ALA A 33 17.20 29.88 1.34
CA ALA A 33 15.86 29.30 1.17
C ALA A 33 15.88 28.14 0.15
N CYS A 34 16.63 28.30 -0.93
CA CYS A 34 16.86 27.26 -1.94
C CYS A 34 17.67 26.08 -1.36
N TRP A 35 18.67 26.35 -0.53
CA TRP A 35 19.46 25.32 0.15
C TRP A 35 18.67 24.55 1.19
N ARG A 36 17.75 25.21 1.90
CA ARG A 36 16.85 24.52 2.85
C ARG A 36 15.86 23.60 2.14
N THR A 37 15.31 24.01 1.00
CA THR A 37 14.42 23.14 0.20
C THR A 37 15.18 21.99 -0.45
N VAL A 38 16.38 22.24 -0.97
CA VAL A 38 17.25 21.20 -1.54
C VAL A 38 17.70 20.20 -0.47
N ALA A 39 18.12 20.66 0.71
CA ALA A 39 18.49 19.78 1.82
C ALA A 39 17.31 18.96 2.35
N SER A 40 16.11 19.56 2.41
CA SER A 40 14.89 18.84 2.80
C SER A 40 14.50 17.77 1.78
N LEU A 41 14.57 18.07 0.48
CA LEU A 41 14.31 17.09 -0.57
C LEU A 41 15.33 15.95 -0.56
N ALA A 42 16.61 16.27 -0.35
CA ALA A 42 17.67 15.26 -0.21
C ALA A 42 17.43 14.35 1.00
N CYS A 43 17.00 14.90 2.15
CA CYS A 43 16.61 14.10 3.31
C CYS A 43 15.41 13.19 3.02
N VAL A 44 14.36 13.68 2.36
CA VAL A 44 13.20 12.87 2.01
C VAL A 44 13.59 11.75 1.04
N LEU A 45 14.39 12.03 0.02
CA LEU A 45 14.88 11.03 -0.93
C LEU A 45 15.78 9.99 -0.23
N ALA A 46 16.63 10.42 0.70
CA ALA A 46 17.43 9.52 1.51
C ALA A 46 16.54 8.60 2.38
N LEU A 47 15.52 9.15 3.04
CA LEU A 47 14.58 8.35 3.83
C LEU A 47 13.80 7.35 2.97
N ILE A 48 13.37 7.74 1.76
CA ILE A 48 12.71 6.82 0.82
C ILE A 48 13.67 5.73 0.37
N ALA A 49 14.93 6.07 0.04
CA ALA A 49 15.94 5.09 -0.36
C ALA A 49 16.29 4.10 0.78
N LEU A 50 16.34 4.58 2.02
CA LEU A 50 16.50 3.72 3.19
C LEU A 50 15.26 2.84 3.42
N ALA A 51 14.05 3.32 3.15
CA ALA A 51 12.80 2.61 3.40
C ALA A 51 12.41 1.60 2.28
N ALA A 52 12.81 1.86 1.04
CA ALA A 52 12.48 1.05 -0.13
C ALA A 52 12.75 -0.47 -0.01
N PRO A 53 13.88 -0.94 0.55
CA PRO A 53 14.16 -2.38 0.65
C PRO A 53 13.29 -3.12 1.69
N PHE A 54 12.52 -2.41 2.52
CA PHE A 54 11.64 -3.05 3.51
C PHE A 54 10.27 -3.47 2.94
N GLY A 55 9.96 -3.12 1.69
CA GLY A 55 8.67 -3.38 1.03
C GLY A 55 8.68 -4.50 -0.01
N HIS A 56 9.65 -5.43 0.01
CA HIS A 56 9.67 -6.52 -0.96
C HIS A 56 8.63 -7.60 -0.59
N ALA A 57 7.66 -7.80 -1.47
CA ALA A 57 6.90 -9.05 -1.50
C ALA A 57 7.90 -10.20 -1.67
N ARG A 58 7.96 -11.12 -0.70
CA ARG A 58 8.84 -12.29 -0.78
C ARG A 58 8.25 -13.29 -1.77
N ASP A 59 8.80 -13.36 -2.98
CA ASP A 59 8.62 -14.50 -3.86
C ASP A 59 9.77 -15.49 -3.64
N ARG A 60 9.44 -16.75 -3.33
CA ARG A 60 10.42 -17.85 -3.21
C ARG A 60 10.76 -18.49 -4.55
N GLY A 61 10.28 -17.91 -5.66
CA GLY A 61 10.43 -18.48 -7.01
C GLY A 61 9.59 -19.73 -7.24
N GLN A 62 8.72 -20.10 -6.28
CA GLN A 62 7.90 -21.31 -6.33
C GLN A 62 6.94 -21.30 -7.52
N PHE A 63 6.62 -20.12 -8.04
CA PHE A 63 5.70 -19.92 -9.16
C PHE A 63 6.38 -19.40 -10.44
N VAL A 64 7.72 -19.42 -10.54
CA VAL A 64 8.44 -18.87 -11.71
C VAL A 64 8.09 -19.60 -13.01
N ASN A 65 7.71 -20.88 -12.92
CA ASN A 65 7.28 -21.72 -14.04
C ASN A 65 5.75 -21.94 -14.08
N ALA A 66 4.98 -21.20 -13.27
CA ALA A 66 3.53 -21.33 -13.30
C ALA A 66 2.99 -20.83 -14.66
N ASN A 67 2.00 -21.53 -15.22
CA ASN A 67 1.39 -21.09 -16.45
C ASN A 67 0.67 -19.73 -16.22
N ALA A 68 0.70 -18.84 -17.22
CA ALA A 68 0.19 -17.48 -17.08
C ALA A 68 -1.33 -17.43 -16.78
N GLU A 69 -2.09 -18.39 -17.30
CA GLU A 69 -3.55 -18.48 -17.08
C GLU A 69 -3.89 -18.85 -15.63
N LEU A 70 -3.16 -19.80 -15.05
CA LEU A 70 -3.31 -20.24 -13.67
C LEU A 70 -2.90 -19.12 -12.72
N LYS A 71 -1.83 -18.39 -13.04
CA LYS A 71 -1.46 -17.19 -12.29
C LYS A 71 -2.57 -16.13 -12.36
N ALA A 72 -3.08 -15.81 -13.54
CA ALA A 72 -4.13 -14.82 -13.70
C ALA A 72 -5.42 -15.22 -12.96
N TRP A 73 -5.76 -16.50 -12.97
CA TRP A 73 -6.86 -17.05 -12.18
C TRP A 73 -6.63 -16.87 -10.67
N PHE A 74 -5.44 -17.19 -10.16
CA PHE A 74 -5.10 -17.04 -8.74
C PHE A 74 -5.09 -15.56 -8.30
N ASP A 75 -4.55 -14.68 -9.16
CA ASP A 75 -4.51 -13.22 -8.92
C ASP A 75 -5.93 -12.61 -8.91
N GLY A 76 -6.86 -13.16 -9.72
CA GLY A 76 -8.26 -12.73 -9.78
C GLY A 76 -9.17 -13.34 -8.71
N LEU A 77 -8.66 -14.30 -7.93
CA LEU A 77 -9.47 -15.09 -7.01
C LEU A 77 -10.04 -14.26 -5.86
N ARG A 78 -11.33 -14.40 -5.61
CA ARG A 78 -12.05 -13.63 -4.59
C ARG A 78 -13.23 -14.38 -3.98
N SER A 79 -13.50 -14.08 -2.72
CA SER A 79 -14.71 -14.49 -2.01
C SER A 79 -15.65 -13.29 -1.83
N GLY A 80 -16.78 -13.49 -1.14
CA GLY A 80 -17.65 -12.40 -0.67
C GLY A 80 -16.94 -11.42 0.26
N LYS A 81 -15.80 -11.80 0.84
CA LYS A 81 -14.95 -10.92 1.67
C LYS A 81 -13.94 -10.08 0.86
N GLY A 82 -13.85 -10.28 -0.45
CA GLY A 82 -12.92 -9.57 -1.33
C GLY A 82 -11.80 -10.46 -1.90
N PRO A 83 -10.71 -9.87 -2.42
CA PRO A 83 -9.59 -10.62 -3.00
C PRO A 83 -8.94 -11.55 -1.97
N CYS A 84 -8.55 -12.76 -2.40
CA CYS A 84 -7.93 -13.75 -1.51
C CYS A 84 -6.46 -13.44 -1.23
N CYS A 85 -5.74 -13.00 -2.25
CA CYS A 85 -4.30 -12.79 -2.22
C CYS A 85 -3.87 -11.37 -1.78
N SER A 86 -4.79 -10.54 -1.28
CA SER A 86 -4.45 -9.18 -0.81
C SER A 86 -3.88 -9.17 0.61
N ASP A 87 -4.44 -10.00 1.49
CA ASP A 87 -4.19 -9.93 2.94
C ASP A 87 -3.82 -11.29 3.57
N ALA A 88 -3.86 -12.38 2.80
CA ALA A 88 -3.61 -13.73 3.28
C ALA A 88 -2.89 -14.56 2.22
N ASP A 89 -2.04 -15.47 2.69
CA ASP A 89 -1.41 -16.48 1.85
C ASP A 89 -2.31 -17.72 1.76
N GLY A 90 -2.42 -18.28 0.56
CA GLY A 90 -3.17 -19.51 0.33
C GLY A 90 -2.36 -20.76 0.65
N SER A 91 -2.99 -21.74 1.28
CA SER A 91 -2.39 -23.04 1.60
C SER A 91 -3.32 -24.18 1.23
N ALA A 92 -2.76 -25.29 0.75
CA ALA A 92 -3.51 -26.51 0.47
C ALA A 92 -3.76 -27.27 1.77
N LEU A 93 -4.97 -27.82 1.92
CA LEU A 93 -5.35 -28.67 3.03
C LEU A 93 -5.26 -30.16 2.63
N SER A 94 -4.94 -31.01 3.62
CA SER A 94 -5.19 -32.45 3.50
C SER A 94 -6.69 -32.74 3.57
N ASP A 95 -7.14 -33.84 2.98
CA ASP A 95 -8.54 -34.30 3.08
C ASP A 95 -9.01 -34.56 4.52
N THR A 96 -8.07 -34.70 5.47
CA THR A 96 -8.38 -34.84 6.91
C THR A 96 -8.39 -33.52 7.68
N ASP A 97 -7.97 -32.43 7.04
CA ASP A 97 -7.86 -31.09 7.63
C ASP A 97 -9.04 -30.18 7.25
N TRP A 98 -10.09 -30.73 6.69
CA TRP A 98 -11.36 -30.03 6.47
C TRP A 98 -12.49 -31.03 6.41
N ASP A 99 -13.70 -30.59 6.72
CA ASP A 99 -14.91 -31.32 6.43
C ASP A 99 -16.09 -30.36 6.19
N SER A 100 -17.21 -30.91 5.76
CA SER A 100 -18.48 -30.22 5.72
C SER A 100 -19.41 -30.82 6.78
N LYS A 101 -20.06 -29.96 7.55
CA LYS A 101 -21.04 -30.33 8.56
C LYS A 101 -22.24 -29.39 8.46
N ASP A 102 -23.43 -29.97 8.32
CA ASP A 102 -24.69 -29.22 8.29
C ASP A 102 -24.75 -28.12 7.21
N GLY A 103 -24.09 -28.35 6.07
CA GLY A 103 -24.03 -27.37 4.97
C GLY A 103 -22.96 -26.29 5.13
N HIS A 104 -22.22 -26.29 6.23
CA HIS A 104 -21.09 -25.39 6.48
C HIS A 104 -19.77 -26.13 6.39
N TYR A 105 -18.69 -25.40 6.13
CA TYR A 105 -17.35 -25.97 6.12
C TYR A 105 -16.62 -25.61 7.40
N ARG A 106 -15.76 -26.51 7.86
CA ARG A 106 -14.73 -26.18 8.84
C ARG A 106 -13.38 -26.69 8.38
N VAL A 107 -12.34 -25.98 8.78
CA VAL A 107 -10.96 -26.26 8.40
C VAL A 107 -10.10 -26.39 9.64
N ARG A 108 -9.08 -27.23 9.57
CA ARG A 108 -8.10 -27.45 10.62
C ARG A 108 -6.79 -26.79 10.20
N VAL A 109 -6.45 -25.69 10.85
CA VAL A 109 -5.29 -24.84 10.50
C VAL A 109 -4.42 -24.57 11.74
N PRO A 110 -3.15 -24.20 11.58
CA PRO A 110 -2.32 -23.79 12.72
C PRO A 110 -2.99 -22.70 13.55
N ARG A 111 -2.79 -22.72 14.87
CA ARG A 111 -3.31 -21.65 15.75
C ARG A 111 -2.65 -20.29 15.45
N TYR A 112 -1.40 -20.30 14.96
CA TYR A 112 -0.62 -19.09 14.70
C TYR A 112 0.02 -19.11 13.30
N GLY A 113 0.24 -17.92 12.72
CA GLY A 113 0.91 -17.77 11.43
C GLY A 113 2.43 -17.94 11.47
N TYR A 114 3.01 -18.26 12.63
CA TYR A 114 4.46 -18.37 12.83
C TYR A 114 4.81 -19.57 13.70
N VAL A 115 6.00 -20.12 13.48
CA VAL A 115 6.53 -21.24 14.26
C VAL A 115 7.13 -20.70 15.55
N ILE A 116 6.81 -21.34 16.68
CA ILE A 116 7.36 -21.01 18.01
C ILE A 116 8.45 -22.02 18.34
N ASP A 117 9.70 -21.57 18.47
CA ASP A 117 10.86 -22.38 18.91
C ASP A 117 11.07 -23.71 18.15
N GLY A 118 10.70 -23.76 16.87
CA GLY A 118 10.77 -24.98 16.05
C GLY A 118 9.80 -26.09 16.49
N ARG A 119 8.84 -25.79 17.37
CA ARG A 119 7.87 -26.76 17.87
C ARG A 119 6.73 -26.99 16.87
N PRO A 120 6.15 -28.20 16.84
CA PRO A 120 4.92 -28.45 16.10
C PRO A 120 3.84 -27.47 16.54
N GLN A 121 3.13 -26.90 15.57
CA GLN A 121 2.01 -26.03 15.87
C GLN A 121 0.77 -26.85 16.22
N GLU A 122 0.03 -26.39 17.23
CA GLU A 122 -1.32 -26.89 17.49
C GLU A 122 -2.22 -26.51 16.30
N LEU A 123 -2.95 -27.48 15.78
CA LEU A 123 -3.99 -27.22 14.80
C LEU A 123 -5.34 -27.03 15.49
N VAL A 124 -6.10 -26.04 15.05
CA VAL A 124 -7.42 -25.71 15.58
C VAL A 124 -8.47 -25.81 14.48
N TRP A 125 -9.65 -26.30 14.83
CA TRP A 125 -10.80 -26.28 13.94
C TRP A 125 -11.42 -24.89 13.91
N VAL A 126 -11.67 -24.38 12.72
CA VAL A 126 -12.21 -23.05 12.45
C VAL A 126 -13.38 -23.19 11.50
N GLU A 127 -14.53 -22.69 11.90
CA GLU A 127 -15.70 -22.60 11.04
C GLU A 127 -15.44 -21.61 9.89
N VAL A 128 -15.77 -22.00 8.67
CA VAL A 128 -15.63 -21.19 7.48
C VAL A 128 -16.93 -20.39 7.31
N PRO A 129 -16.87 -19.05 7.34
CA PRO A 129 -18.05 -18.24 7.07
C PRO A 129 -18.50 -18.41 5.62
N GLU A 130 -19.81 -18.40 5.37
CA GLU A 130 -20.39 -18.64 4.05
C GLU A 130 -19.83 -17.68 3.00
N GLU A 131 -19.66 -16.41 3.36
CA GLU A 131 -19.11 -15.39 2.47
C GLU A 131 -17.61 -15.55 2.18
N ALA A 132 -16.90 -16.43 2.90
CA ALA A 132 -15.53 -16.80 2.60
C ALA A 132 -15.44 -17.97 1.59
N VAL A 133 -16.52 -18.70 1.35
CA VAL A 133 -16.54 -19.83 0.41
C VAL A 133 -16.50 -19.30 -1.02
N ILE A 134 -15.60 -19.87 -1.83
CA ILE A 134 -15.48 -19.59 -3.25
C ILE A 134 -16.36 -20.57 -4.01
N SER A 135 -17.26 -20.05 -4.84
CA SER A 135 -18.19 -20.84 -5.65
C SER A 135 -17.56 -21.40 -6.92
N GLU A 136 -16.44 -20.84 -7.37
CA GLU A 136 -15.74 -21.32 -8.56
C GLU A 136 -15.00 -22.64 -8.28
N PRO A 137 -14.95 -23.56 -9.27
CA PRO A 137 -14.24 -24.83 -9.11
C PRO A 137 -12.73 -24.63 -8.96
N SER A 138 -12.12 -25.45 -8.10
CA SER A 138 -10.66 -25.43 -7.86
C SER A 138 -9.88 -25.90 -9.08
N ARG A 139 -9.15 -24.99 -9.74
CA ARG A 139 -8.24 -25.32 -10.86
C ARG A 139 -6.98 -26.05 -10.42
N VAL A 140 -6.68 -26.03 -9.12
CA VAL A 140 -5.53 -26.74 -8.53
C VAL A 140 -5.90 -28.14 -8.04
N GLY A 141 -7.18 -28.53 -8.10
CA GLY A 141 -7.66 -29.87 -7.75
C GLY A 141 -7.54 -30.23 -6.27
N ARG A 142 -7.21 -29.27 -5.40
CA ARG A 142 -7.09 -29.44 -3.94
C ARG A 142 -7.97 -28.45 -3.22
N THR A 143 -8.33 -28.79 -1.98
CA THR A 143 -8.95 -27.86 -1.05
C THR A 143 -7.92 -26.84 -0.59
N MET A 144 -8.28 -25.56 -0.65
CA MET A 144 -7.39 -24.45 -0.32
C MET A 144 -8.02 -23.53 0.73
N VAL A 145 -7.19 -22.96 1.60
CA VAL A 145 -7.60 -22.00 2.63
C VAL A 145 -6.63 -20.82 2.69
N TRP A 146 -7.18 -19.63 2.91
CA TRP A 146 -6.46 -18.38 3.15
C TRP A 146 -6.75 -17.89 4.57
N PRO A 147 -5.96 -18.33 5.57
CA PRO A 147 -6.13 -17.92 6.95
C PRO A 147 -5.53 -16.53 7.18
N ILE A 148 -6.22 -15.72 7.98
CA ILE A 148 -5.72 -14.47 8.55
C ILE A 148 -5.52 -14.69 10.04
N TYR A 149 -4.30 -14.49 10.49
CA TYR A 149 -3.94 -14.59 11.91
C TYR A 149 -3.95 -13.20 12.52
N GLY A 150 -4.74 -13.02 13.58
CA GLY A 150 -4.81 -11.77 14.33
C GLY A 150 -4.86 -12.02 15.83
N TYR A 151 -4.99 -10.95 16.60
CA TYR A 151 -5.06 -11.02 18.06
C TYR A 151 -6.31 -11.77 18.57
N MET A 152 -7.39 -11.79 17.78
CA MET A 152 -8.62 -12.54 18.07
C MET A 152 -8.55 -14.02 17.63
N GLY A 153 -7.38 -14.48 17.17
CA GLY A 153 -7.19 -15.82 16.62
C GLY A 153 -7.19 -15.83 15.10
N VAL A 154 -7.51 -17.00 14.53
CA VAL A 154 -7.50 -17.25 13.09
C VAL A 154 -8.89 -17.06 12.49
N ALA A 155 -8.96 -16.33 11.39
CA ALA A 155 -10.17 -16.14 10.59
C ALA A 155 -9.92 -16.60 9.15
N VAL A 156 -10.98 -17.06 8.47
CA VAL A 156 -10.88 -17.49 7.07
C VAL A 156 -11.27 -16.36 6.13
N ARG A 157 -10.34 -15.95 5.27
CA ARG A 157 -10.57 -14.95 4.21
C ARG A 157 -11.21 -15.58 2.98
N CYS A 158 -10.63 -16.68 2.54
CA CYS A 158 -11.11 -17.46 1.42
C CYS A 158 -10.99 -18.95 1.74
N PHE A 159 -11.97 -19.70 1.28
CA PHE A 159 -11.99 -21.15 1.31
C PHE A 159 -12.47 -21.66 -0.04
N MET A 160 -11.72 -22.59 -0.62
CA MET A 160 -12.07 -23.21 -1.87
C MET A 160 -12.14 -24.72 -1.65
N PRO A 161 -13.35 -25.31 -1.68
CA PRO A 161 -13.48 -26.75 -1.58
C PRO A 161 -12.84 -27.42 -2.80
N GLY A 162 -12.06 -28.46 -2.56
CA GLY A 162 -11.62 -29.38 -3.61
C GLY A 162 -12.75 -30.28 -4.05
N SER A 163 -12.56 -30.97 -5.18
CA SER A 163 -13.42 -32.09 -5.54
C SER A 163 -13.17 -33.23 -4.55
N MET A 164 -14.18 -33.62 -3.77
CA MET A 164 -14.15 -34.88 -3.03
C MET A 164 -14.17 -36.02 -4.05
N THR A 165 -13.00 -36.56 -4.39
CA THR A 165 -12.87 -37.79 -5.19
C THR A 165 -12.42 -38.93 -4.31
#